data_AF-A0A928RKC9-F1
#
_entry.id   AF-A0A928RKC9-F1
#
_cell.length_a   1.000
_cell.length_b   1.000
_cell.length_c   1.000
_cell.angle_alpha   90.00
_cell.angle_beta   90.00
_cell.angle_gamma   90.00
#
_symmetry.space_group_name_H-M   'P 1'
#
loop_
_entity.id
_entity.type
_entity.pdbx_description
1 polymer ?
#
loop_
_entity_poly.entity_id
_entity_poly.type
_entity_poly.pdbx_seq_one_letter_code
_entity_poly.pdbx_strand_id
1 'polypeptide(L)'
;MGSAIIYSKKLNGKVIARPCHETGNTAMFFAMLSKKPCKIENLTFDDTARFLLVAAEEAGIVAEKTDNSVSFTGSDEPIELYYRLTEGLFDDYTEIPHTLVPGDYFLRSDVPVEMLIGLIAGLAVLDGDSHIVLTNTPEQIRRIELALHILGRFGVLIEIANGGTDYHITGGQPLVADVFVNESDWKQAAFYLLADVIGANITVKGLHEKTIQSGILVLNPLKRMGARFTDTADGMITHVNYDGLFAVNADAFECPEMLPVVMAAATVADGTTVIKEFNGLDTKAYETAVNMRDELVKLGANIVINDNSMIITGKKKIRGGARVSGHGDIVSSLALLALAVRCEKALIINDFEKFEEMYPGFIAEYKELGGCIGNF
;
A
#
# COMPACT_ATOMS: atom_id res chain seq x y z
N MET A 1 -1.58 -25.26 0.08
CA MET A 1 -1.01 -25.57 -1.26
C MET A 1 0.09 -24.55 -1.48
N GLY A 2 1.35 -24.87 -1.19
CA GLY A 2 2.39 -23.84 -1.04
C GLY A 2 2.73 -23.08 -2.32
N SER A 3 2.78 -23.76 -3.47
CA SER A 3 3.24 -23.18 -4.76
C SER A 3 2.18 -23.25 -5.85
N ALA A 4 2.26 -22.34 -6.83
CA ALA A 4 1.40 -22.32 -8.00
C ALA A 4 2.18 -22.17 -9.31
N ILE A 5 1.69 -22.82 -10.38
CA ILE A 5 2.19 -22.68 -11.75
C ILE A 5 1.39 -21.61 -12.45
N ILE A 6 2.07 -20.58 -12.95
CA ILE A 6 1.46 -19.45 -13.65
C ILE A 6 1.80 -19.56 -15.14
N TYR A 7 0.81 -19.94 -15.94
CA TYR A 7 1.01 -20.14 -17.37
C TYR A 7 0.99 -18.81 -18.11
N SER A 8 1.87 -18.69 -19.09
CA SER A 8 1.93 -17.54 -19.99
C SER A 8 0.66 -17.48 -20.85
N LYS A 9 -0.21 -16.52 -20.52
CA LYS A 9 -1.44 -16.21 -21.22
C LYS A 9 -1.59 -14.70 -21.30
N LYS A 10 -2.11 -14.21 -22.43
CA LYS A 10 -2.54 -12.82 -22.52
C LYS A 10 -3.80 -12.65 -21.67
N LEU A 11 -3.77 -11.65 -20.79
CA LEU A 11 -4.91 -11.27 -19.99
C LEU A 11 -5.76 -10.24 -20.74
N ASN A 12 -7.08 -10.35 -20.65
CA ASN A 12 -8.00 -9.44 -21.29
C ASN A 12 -9.30 -9.32 -20.49
N GLY A 13 -9.70 -8.10 -20.14
CA GLY A 13 -10.97 -7.88 -19.47
C GLY A 13 -11.03 -6.59 -18.67
N LYS A 14 -12.01 -6.53 -17.77
CA LYS A 14 -12.18 -5.43 -16.82
C LYS A 14 -12.15 -6.01 -15.41
N VAL A 15 -11.49 -5.32 -14.50
CA VAL A 15 -11.45 -5.66 -13.08
C VAL A 15 -11.84 -4.44 -12.25
N ILE A 16 -12.38 -4.65 -11.06
CA ILE A 16 -12.66 -3.56 -10.11
C ILE A 16 -11.50 -3.53 -9.12
N ALA A 17 -10.88 -2.36 -8.94
CA ALA A 17 -9.81 -2.19 -7.97
C ALA A 17 -10.36 -2.39 -6.56
N ARG A 18 -9.68 -3.25 -5.79
CA ARG A 18 -10.09 -3.61 -4.43
C ARG A 18 -9.99 -2.43 -3.48
N PRO A 19 -10.79 -2.40 -2.40
CA PRO A 19 -10.55 -1.55 -1.25
C PRO A 19 -9.12 -1.60 -0.74
N CYS A 20 -8.58 -0.45 -0.36
CA CYS A 20 -7.30 -0.39 0.35
C CYS A 20 -7.51 -0.71 1.84
N HIS A 21 -6.80 -1.72 2.34
CA HIS A 21 -6.86 -2.12 3.74
C HIS A 21 -6.27 -1.04 4.66
N GLU A 22 -5.12 -0.46 4.29
CA GLU A 22 -4.44 0.55 5.12
C GLU A 22 -5.32 1.77 5.35
N THR A 23 -5.94 2.31 4.29
CA THR A 23 -6.82 3.47 4.41
C THR A 23 -8.15 3.12 5.09
N GLY A 24 -8.69 1.93 4.80
CA GLY A 24 -9.95 1.45 5.38
C GLY A 24 -9.86 1.22 6.88
N ASN A 25 -8.81 0.50 7.32
CA ASN A 25 -8.58 0.19 8.73
C ASN A 25 -8.28 1.47 9.54
N THR A 26 -7.51 2.40 8.97
CA THR A 26 -7.27 3.71 9.59
C THR A 26 -8.56 4.51 9.75
N ALA A 27 -9.43 4.51 8.73
CA ALA A 27 -10.72 5.18 8.82
C ALA A 27 -11.67 4.53 9.84
N MET A 28 -11.67 3.19 9.94
CA MET A 28 -12.42 2.47 10.99
C MET A 28 -11.94 2.87 12.38
N PHE A 29 -10.62 2.93 12.58
CA PHE A 29 -10.04 3.35 13.85
C PHE A 29 -10.47 4.77 14.26
N PHE A 30 -10.44 5.74 13.33
CA PHE A 30 -10.93 7.10 13.62
C PHE A 30 -12.44 7.17 13.84
N ALA A 31 -13.22 6.37 13.11
CA ALA A 31 -14.67 6.30 13.32
C ALA A 31 -15.03 5.76 14.72
N MET A 32 -14.23 4.83 15.25
CA MET A 32 -14.39 4.35 16.62
C MET A 32 -14.07 5.46 17.64
N LEU A 33 -13.03 6.27 17.38
CA LEU A 33 -12.66 7.43 18.21
C LEU A 33 -13.58 8.66 18.03
N SER A 34 -14.48 8.66 17.05
CA SER A 34 -15.42 9.76 16.83
C SER A 34 -16.52 9.77 17.89
N LYS A 35 -16.94 10.96 18.35
CA LYS A 35 -18.14 11.13 19.20
C LYS A 35 -19.45 11.01 18.45
N LYS A 36 -19.42 11.03 17.11
CA LYS A 36 -20.60 10.94 16.24
C LYS A 36 -20.62 9.63 15.46
N PRO A 37 -21.82 9.16 15.07
CA PRO A 37 -21.94 8.04 14.16
C PRO A 37 -21.19 8.30 12.85
N CYS A 38 -20.55 7.26 12.33
CA CYS A 38 -19.79 7.31 11.10
C CYS A 38 -19.96 6.01 10.32
N LYS A 39 -20.26 6.11 9.02
CA LYS A 39 -20.27 4.97 8.10
C LYS A 39 -19.01 4.94 7.26
N ILE A 40 -18.31 3.80 7.27
CA ILE A 40 -17.18 3.53 6.38
C ILE A 40 -17.66 2.60 5.26
N GLU A 41 -17.51 3.04 4.01
CA GLU A 41 -17.91 2.30 2.81
C GLU A 41 -16.69 1.82 2.00
N ASN A 42 -16.91 0.84 1.13
CA ASN A 42 -15.89 0.25 0.26
C ASN A 42 -14.77 -0.43 1.06
N LEU A 43 -15.14 -1.37 1.93
CA LEU A 43 -14.22 -2.13 2.78
C LEU A 43 -14.13 -3.60 2.36
N THR A 44 -12.98 -4.19 2.67
CA THR A 44 -12.78 -5.63 2.86
C THR A 44 -12.35 -5.85 4.30
N PHE A 45 -12.86 -6.91 4.93
CA PHE A 45 -12.60 -7.18 6.34
C PHE A 45 -11.46 -8.18 6.49
N ASP A 46 -10.23 -7.66 6.47
CA ASP A 46 -9.02 -8.39 6.84
C ASP A 46 -8.94 -8.63 8.36
N ASP A 47 -7.84 -9.22 8.82
CA ASP A 47 -7.68 -9.56 10.24
C ASP A 47 -7.62 -8.33 11.14
N THR A 48 -7.00 -7.23 10.67
CA THR A 48 -6.97 -5.96 11.39
C THR A 48 -8.36 -5.35 11.49
N ALA A 49 -9.14 -5.33 10.41
CA ALA A 49 -10.53 -4.87 10.45
C ALA A 49 -11.38 -5.70 11.42
N ARG A 50 -11.20 -7.02 11.45
CA ARG A 50 -11.91 -7.90 12.41
C ARG A 50 -11.50 -7.62 13.85
N PHE A 51 -10.21 -7.43 14.10
CA PHE A 51 -9.71 -7.03 15.41
C PHE A 51 -10.34 -5.71 15.86
N LEU A 52 -10.38 -4.69 14.98
CA LEU A 52 -11.01 -3.41 15.29
C LEU A 52 -12.50 -3.55 15.61
N LEU A 53 -13.24 -4.44 14.92
CA LEU A 53 -14.65 -4.70 15.23
C LEU A 53 -14.84 -5.34 16.62
N VAL A 54 -14.00 -6.31 16.97
CA VAL A 54 -14.02 -6.93 18.32
C VAL A 54 -13.71 -5.88 19.38
N ALA A 55 -12.67 -5.07 19.13
CA ALA A 55 -12.25 -4.04 20.05
C ALA A 55 -13.32 -2.93 20.21
N ALA A 56 -14.06 -2.62 19.15
CA ALA A 56 -15.22 -1.74 19.21
C ALA A 56 -16.32 -2.31 20.13
N GLU A 57 -16.65 -3.59 19.98
CA GLU A 57 -17.66 -4.28 20.79
C GLU A 57 -17.26 -4.32 22.28
N GLU A 58 -16.01 -4.70 22.57
CA GLU A 58 -15.45 -4.68 23.93
C GLU A 58 -15.44 -3.29 24.54
N ALA A 59 -15.32 -2.27 23.69
CA ALA A 59 -15.39 -0.88 24.11
C ALA A 59 -16.82 -0.33 24.29
N GLY A 60 -17.86 -1.11 23.97
CA GLY A 60 -19.27 -0.72 24.04
C GLY A 60 -19.76 0.08 22.82
N ILE A 61 -19.00 0.10 21.73
CA ILE A 61 -19.36 0.78 20.48
C ILE A 61 -20.12 -0.20 19.59
N VAL A 62 -21.33 0.19 19.17
CA VAL A 62 -22.11 -0.64 18.26
C VAL A 62 -21.56 -0.47 16.85
N ALA A 63 -21.18 -1.58 16.22
CA ALA A 63 -20.72 -1.65 14.84
C ALA A 63 -21.69 -2.47 13.99
N GLU A 64 -22.46 -1.80 13.12
CA GLU A 64 -23.37 -2.45 12.17
C GLU A 64 -22.64 -2.73 10.86
N LYS A 65 -22.26 -3.99 10.65
CA LYS A 65 -21.49 -4.45 9.50
C LYS A 65 -22.38 -4.99 8.37
N THR A 66 -22.04 -4.65 7.13
CA THR A 66 -22.49 -5.32 5.90
C THR A 66 -21.32 -6.04 5.21
N ASP A 67 -21.54 -6.58 4.01
CA ASP A 67 -20.47 -7.24 3.24
C ASP A 67 -19.29 -6.31 2.89
N ASN A 68 -19.53 -5.01 2.74
CA ASN A 68 -18.55 -4.04 2.23
C ASN A 68 -18.55 -2.68 2.96
N SER A 69 -19.24 -2.58 4.10
CA SER A 69 -19.30 -1.35 4.90
C SER A 69 -19.51 -1.65 6.38
N VAL A 70 -19.21 -0.67 7.23
CA VAL A 70 -19.53 -0.72 8.66
C VAL A 70 -20.02 0.67 9.11
N SER A 71 -21.03 0.70 9.95
CA SER A 71 -21.48 1.91 10.65
C SER A 71 -21.16 1.80 12.14
N PHE A 72 -20.42 2.78 12.67
CA PHE A 72 -20.17 2.91 14.11
C PHE A 72 -21.12 3.94 14.70
N THR A 73 -21.56 3.72 15.95
CA THR A 73 -22.38 4.71 16.69
C THR A 73 -21.58 5.90 17.22
N GLY A 74 -20.25 5.77 17.28
CA GLY A 74 -19.36 6.70 17.99
C GLY A 74 -19.20 6.34 19.47
N SER A 75 -18.29 7.03 20.14
CA SER A 75 -17.93 6.86 21.55
C SER A 75 -18.06 8.18 22.32
N ASP A 76 -18.72 8.16 23.48
CA ASP A 76 -18.77 9.32 24.39
C ASP A 76 -17.42 9.55 25.11
N GLU A 77 -16.57 8.52 25.19
CA GLU A 77 -15.26 8.52 25.86
C GLU A 77 -14.15 8.08 24.89
N PRO A 78 -13.84 8.88 23.85
CA PRO A 78 -12.91 8.48 22.80
C PRO A 78 -11.45 8.32 23.28
N ILE A 79 -11.06 9.02 24.36
CA ILE A 79 -9.72 8.91 24.95
C ILE A 79 -9.56 7.59 25.69
N GLU A 80 -10.55 7.20 26.50
CA GLU A 80 -10.53 5.91 27.20
C GLU A 80 -10.57 4.75 26.20
N LEU A 81 -11.34 4.92 25.11
CA LEU A 81 -11.30 4.00 23.99
C LEU A 81 -9.90 3.90 23.39
N TYR A 82 -9.25 5.02 23.08
CA TYR A 82 -7.89 5.02 22.52
C TYR A 82 -6.96 4.14 23.38
N TYR A 83 -6.91 4.36 24.70
CA TYR A 83 -6.07 3.56 25.59
C TYR A 83 -6.42 2.08 25.58
N ARG A 84 -7.70 1.73 25.59
CA ARG A 84 -8.12 0.32 25.50
C ARG A 84 -7.70 -0.33 24.19
N LEU A 85 -7.84 0.38 23.07
CA LEU A 85 -7.44 -0.12 21.74
C LEU A 85 -5.92 -0.27 21.59
N THR A 86 -5.15 0.42 22.42
CA THR A 86 -3.70 0.47 22.36
C THR A 86 -3.03 -0.12 23.59
N GLU A 87 -3.81 -0.83 24.43
CA GLU A 87 -3.31 -1.57 25.59
C GLU A 87 -2.30 -2.63 25.14
N GLY A 88 -1.17 -2.72 25.83
CA GLY A 88 -0.05 -3.59 25.45
C GLY A 88 0.82 -3.07 24.29
N LEU A 89 0.34 -2.11 23.49
CA LEU A 89 1.16 -1.46 22.44
C LEU A 89 2.09 -0.39 23.03
N PHE A 90 1.75 0.17 24.19
CA PHE A 90 2.57 1.16 24.90
C PHE A 90 3.55 0.58 25.92
N ASP A 91 3.60 -0.75 26.11
CA ASP A 91 4.38 -1.34 27.20
C ASP A 91 5.88 -0.99 27.09
N ASP A 92 6.36 -0.80 25.85
CA ASP A 92 7.73 -0.37 25.55
C ASP A 92 7.90 1.17 25.50
N TYR A 93 6.81 1.93 25.61
CA TYR A 93 6.75 3.41 25.50
C TYR A 93 6.19 4.04 26.78
N THR A 94 6.99 3.99 27.84
CA THR A 94 6.66 4.57 29.16
C THR A 94 6.56 6.10 29.17
N GLU A 95 6.91 6.75 28.05
CA GLU A 95 6.83 8.20 27.83
C GLU A 95 5.39 8.68 27.65
N ILE A 96 4.43 7.79 27.34
CA ILE A 96 3.01 8.13 27.18
C ILE A 96 2.26 7.85 28.49
N PRO A 97 1.64 8.88 29.12
CA PRO A 97 0.85 8.71 30.32
C PRO A 97 -0.41 7.88 30.05
N HIS A 98 -0.89 7.14 31.05
CA HIS A 98 -2.15 6.38 30.98
C HIS A 98 -3.42 7.27 30.92
N THR A 99 -3.29 8.55 31.24
CA THR A 99 -4.36 9.53 31.09
C THR A 99 -3.88 10.61 30.15
N LEU A 100 -4.62 10.83 29.07
CA LEU A 100 -4.21 11.74 28.02
C LEU A 100 -4.55 13.16 28.46
N VAL A 101 -3.53 14.02 28.50
CA VAL A 101 -3.66 15.43 28.87
C VAL A 101 -2.99 16.31 27.82
N PRO A 102 -3.48 17.54 27.59
CA PRO A 102 -2.77 18.47 26.73
C PRO A 102 -1.34 18.73 27.22
N GLY A 103 -0.38 18.83 26.31
CA GLY A 103 1.00 19.13 26.67
C GLY A 103 2.04 18.69 25.64
N ASP A 104 3.30 18.72 26.07
CA ASP A 104 4.45 18.29 25.29
C ASP A 104 4.74 16.79 25.50
N TYR A 105 4.90 16.07 24.39
CA TYR A 105 5.24 14.66 24.34
C TYR A 105 6.53 14.48 23.55
N PHE A 106 7.45 13.68 24.07
CA PHE A 106 8.73 13.37 23.42
C PHE A 106 8.78 11.87 23.19
N LEU A 107 8.84 11.45 21.93
CA LEU A 107 8.77 10.04 21.55
C LEU A 107 9.95 9.65 20.67
N ARG A 108 10.33 8.37 20.75
CA ARG A 108 11.27 7.79 19.78
C ARG A 108 10.65 7.77 18.38
N SER A 109 11.49 7.89 17.35
CA SER A 109 11.05 7.92 15.94
C SER A 109 10.62 6.56 15.39
N ASP A 110 10.89 5.47 16.12
CA ASP A 110 10.45 4.11 15.80
C ASP A 110 9.12 3.72 16.47
N VAL A 111 8.42 4.71 17.05
CA VAL A 111 7.04 4.55 17.52
C VAL A 111 6.17 3.94 16.42
N PRO A 112 5.34 2.92 16.73
CA PRO A 112 4.39 2.39 15.76
C PRO A 112 3.48 3.49 15.20
N VAL A 113 3.23 3.46 13.89
CA VAL A 113 2.46 4.51 13.21
C VAL A 113 1.05 4.60 13.79
N GLU A 114 0.42 3.46 14.03
CA GLU A 114 -0.92 3.34 14.58
C GLU A 114 -0.99 3.97 15.98
N MET A 115 0.07 3.83 16.77
CA MET A 115 0.20 4.41 18.10
C MET A 115 0.36 5.93 18.04
N LEU A 116 1.27 6.44 17.21
CA LEU A 116 1.47 7.88 17.01
C LEU A 116 0.19 8.57 16.50
N ILE A 117 -0.46 7.96 15.53
CA ILE A 117 -1.66 8.52 14.90
C ILE A 117 -2.85 8.50 15.86
N GLY A 118 -3.01 7.44 16.65
CA GLY A 118 -4.02 7.43 17.69
C GLY A 118 -3.74 8.46 18.80
N LEU A 119 -2.47 8.68 19.15
CA LEU A 119 -2.09 9.72 20.11
C LEU A 119 -2.49 11.09 19.59
N ILE A 120 -2.15 11.38 18.33
CA ILE A 120 -2.51 12.62 17.65
C ILE A 120 -4.03 12.81 17.61
N ALA A 121 -4.79 11.78 17.22
CA ALA A 121 -6.24 11.85 17.17
C ALA A 121 -6.88 12.07 18.56
N GLY A 122 -6.35 11.41 19.60
CA GLY A 122 -6.79 11.58 20.99
C GLY A 122 -6.47 12.97 21.55
N LEU A 123 -5.28 13.50 21.27
CA LEU A 123 -4.88 14.84 21.71
C LEU A 123 -5.70 15.93 20.99
N ALA A 124 -6.02 15.74 19.71
CA ALA A 124 -6.79 16.69 18.94
C ALA A 124 -8.22 16.93 19.48
N VAL A 125 -8.82 15.93 20.14
CA VAL A 125 -10.18 16.04 20.71
C VAL A 125 -10.21 16.59 22.14
N LEU A 126 -9.05 16.79 22.78
CA LEU A 126 -8.94 17.43 24.10
C LEU A 126 -9.05 18.95 23.98
N ASP A 127 -9.50 19.64 25.04
CA ASP A 127 -9.71 21.10 25.00
C ASP A 127 -8.41 21.93 24.87
N GLY A 128 -7.24 21.35 25.13
CA GLY A 128 -5.96 22.06 25.12
C GLY A 128 -5.04 21.62 23.99
N ASP A 129 -4.19 22.55 23.58
CA ASP A 129 -3.18 22.30 22.55
C ASP A 129 -2.09 21.36 23.06
N SER A 130 -1.54 20.58 22.13
CA SER A 130 -0.49 19.61 22.41
C SER A 130 0.60 19.67 21.34
N HIS A 131 1.76 19.12 21.68
CA HIS A 131 2.92 19.09 20.81
C HIS A 131 3.65 17.77 20.98
N ILE A 132 3.92 17.08 19.88
CA ILE A 132 4.69 15.83 19.87
C ILE A 132 6.00 16.09 19.13
N VAL A 133 7.12 15.75 19.76
CA VAL A 133 8.45 15.79 19.16
C VAL A 133 9.00 14.37 19.05
N LEU A 134 9.33 13.96 17.84
CA LEU A 134 10.05 12.73 17.57
C LEU A 134 11.56 12.96 17.63
N THR A 135 12.28 12.00 18.22
CA THR A 135 13.75 12.06 18.33
C THR A 135 14.48 12.27 16.99
N ASN A 136 13.94 11.74 15.89
CA ASN A 136 14.47 11.88 14.52
C ASN A 136 13.32 11.79 13.50
N THR A 137 13.59 12.09 12.23
CA THR A 137 12.64 11.86 11.14
C THR A 137 12.28 10.37 11.06
N PRO A 138 10.99 10.00 11.08
CA PRO A 138 10.58 8.60 11.05
C PRO A 138 10.82 7.97 9.68
N GLU A 139 11.33 6.72 9.66
CA GLU A 139 11.48 5.96 8.41
C GLU A 139 10.14 5.72 7.69
N GLN A 140 9.04 5.72 8.46
CA GLN A 140 7.68 5.43 7.99
C GLN A 140 6.89 6.70 7.62
N ILE A 141 7.57 7.80 7.29
CA ILE A 141 6.94 9.12 7.08
C ILE A 141 5.74 9.09 6.13
N ARG A 142 5.79 8.31 5.04
CA ARG A 142 4.69 8.20 4.07
C ARG A 142 3.44 7.54 4.64
N ARG A 143 3.60 6.57 5.55
CA ARG A 143 2.46 5.93 6.24
C ARG A 143 1.82 6.90 7.22
N ILE A 144 2.64 7.69 7.92
CA ILE A 144 2.18 8.77 8.81
C ILE A 144 1.42 9.83 7.99
N GLU A 145 1.98 10.29 6.87
CA GLU A 145 1.31 11.24 5.97
C GLU A 145 -0.03 10.72 5.45
N LEU A 146 -0.11 9.44 5.06
CA LEU A 146 -1.36 8.80 4.64
C LEU A 146 -2.39 8.79 5.78
N ALA A 147 -1.99 8.41 6.97
CA ALA A 147 -2.88 8.36 8.13
C ALA A 147 -3.36 9.76 8.55
N LEU A 148 -2.48 10.77 8.53
CA LEU A 148 -2.83 12.17 8.78
C LEU A 148 -3.75 12.75 7.69
N HIS A 149 -3.57 12.34 6.44
CA HIS A 149 -4.49 12.71 5.36
C HIS A 149 -5.90 12.15 5.59
N ILE A 150 -6.00 10.90 6.04
CA ILE A 150 -7.28 10.29 6.42
C ILE A 150 -7.86 11.03 7.64
N LEU A 151 -7.05 11.33 8.64
CA LEU A 151 -7.46 12.08 9.84
C LEU A 151 -8.01 13.47 9.47
N GLY A 152 -7.40 14.14 8.49
CA GLY A 152 -7.91 15.39 7.90
C GLY A 152 -9.31 15.26 7.30
N ARG A 153 -9.66 14.09 6.74
CA ARG A 153 -11.02 13.81 6.24
C ARG A 153 -12.05 13.62 7.38
N PHE A 154 -11.60 13.43 8.61
CA PHE A 154 -12.41 13.50 9.84
C PHE A 154 -12.37 14.90 10.48
N GLY A 155 -11.82 15.90 9.79
CA GLY A 155 -11.80 17.29 10.25
C GLY A 155 -10.73 17.62 11.29
N VAL A 156 -9.72 16.75 11.45
CA VAL A 156 -8.58 17.01 12.32
C VAL A 156 -7.35 17.38 11.48
N LEU A 157 -6.83 18.59 11.67
CA LEU A 157 -5.66 19.12 10.98
C LEU A 157 -4.49 19.26 11.94
N ILE A 158 -3.32 18.86 11.48
CA ILE A 158 -2.07 18.85 12.25
C ILE A 158 -1.04 19.69 11.50
N GLU A 159 -0.40 20.60 12.21
CA GLU A 159 0.75 21.33 11.67
C GLU A 159 2.01 20.50 11.91
N ILE A 160 2.76 20.26 10.85
CA ILE A 160 3.98 19.45 10.88
C ILE A 160 5.18 20.34 10.54
N ALA A 161 6.19 20.34 11.41
CA ALA A 161 7.41 21.10 11.25
C ALA A 161 8.66 20.20 11.28
N ASN A 162 9.83 20.82 11.07
CA ASN A 162 11.15 20.20 11.23
C ASN A 162 11.37 18.89 10.44
N GLY A 163 10.76 18.78 9.25
CA GLY A 163 10.94 17.61 8.40
C GLY A 163 10.22 16.37 8.92
N GLY A 164 9.09 16.55 9.60
CA GLY A 164 8.25 15.46 10.08
C GLY A 164 8.58 14.97 11.49
N THR A 165 9.33 15.75 12.27
CA THR A 165 9.63 15.41 13.68
C THR A 165 8.71 16.11 14.65
N ASP A 166 8.13 17.25 14.29
CA ASP A 166 7.40 18.11 15.20
C ASP A 166 5.94 18.20 14.74
N TYR A 167 5.01 17.77 15.60
CA TYR A 167 3.58 17.77 15.35
C TYR A 167 2.88 18.71 16.33
N HIS A 168 2.37 19.82 15.84
CA HIS A 168 1.56 20.76 16.61
C HIS A 168 0.08 20.45 16.43
N ILE A 169 -0.60 20.23 17.55
CA ILE A 169 -1.95 19.68 17.61
C ILE A 169 -2.82 20.71 18.34
N THR A 170 -3.66 21.42 17.60
CA THR A 170 -4.69 22.27 18.22
C THR A 170 -5.74 21.40 18.88
N GLY A 171 -6.14 21.74 20.11
CA GLY A 171 -7.23 21.06 20.82
C GLY A 171 -8.63 21.40 20.30
N GLY A 172 -9.64 20.67 20.76
CA GLY A 172 -11.06 20.94 20.51
C GLY A 172 -11.51 20.63 19.09
N GLN A 173 -10.74 19.82 18.35
CA GLN A 173 -11.06 19.43 16.99
C GLN A 173 -12.17 18.38 16.97
N PRO A 174 -12.98 18.32 15.89
CA PRO A 174 -14.23 17.58 15.93
C PRO A 174 -14.06 16.06 15.85
N LEU A 175 -13.08 15.55 15.08
CA LEU A 175 -12.90 14.12 14.75
C LEU A 175 -14.22 13.45 14.35
N VAL A 176 -14.82 13.90 13.25
CA VAL A 176 -16.11 13.40 12.75
C VAL A 176 -16.12 13.25 11.23
N ALA A 177 -16.81 12.22 10.75
CA ALA A 177 -17.21 12.08 9.35
C ALA A 177 -18.58 11.38 9.30
N ASP A 178 -19.54 11.91 8.53
CA ASP A 178 -20.86 11.25 8.40
C ASP A 178 -20.73 9.95 7.60
N VAL A 179 -20.10 10.04 6.42
CA VAL A 179 -19.75 8.91 5.55
C VAL A 179 -18.32 9.08 5.04
N PHE A 180 -17.50 8.05 5.23
CA PHE A 180 -16.18 7.94 4.65
C PHE A 180 -16.19 6.84 3.58
N VAL A 181 -16.01 7.23 2.32
CA VAL A 181 -15.80 6.26 1.23
C VAL A 181 -14.32 5.97 1.15
N ASN A 182 -13.95 4.71 1.40
CA ASN A 182 -12.60 4.23 1.34
C ASN A 182 -12.09 4.15 -0.11
N GLU A 183 -10.80 4.42 -0.28
CA GLU A 183 -10.15 4.40 -1.60
C GLU A 183 -9.82 2.98 -2.04
N SER A 184 -9.64 2.79 -3.35
CA SER A 184 -9.09 1.55 -3.88
C SER A 184 -7.57 1.45 -3.65
N ASP A 185 -7.08 0.22 -3.58
CA ASP A 185 -5.70 -0.13 -3.28
C ASP A 185 -4.79 0.01 -4.51
N TRP A 186 -3.93 1.03 -4.47
CA TRP A 186 -2.98 1.29 -5.54
C TRP A 186 -1.82 0.28 -5.60
N LYS A 187 -1.45 -0.35 -4.47
CA LYS A 187 -0.39 -1.38 -4.44
C LYS A 187 -0.89 -2.67 -5.07
N GLN A 188 -2.11 -3.10 -4.75
CA GLN A 188 -2.74 -4.26 -5.36
C GLN A 188 -3.08 -4.03 -6.84
N ALA A 189 -3.53 -2.82 -7.19
CA ALA A 189 -3.81 -2.47 -8.59
C ALA A 189 -2.56 -2.55 -9.50
N ALA A 190 -1.37 -2.50 -8.92
CA ALA A 190 -0.12 -2.52 -9.68
C ALA A 190 0.08 -3.79 -10.51
N PHE A 191 -0.49 -4.94 -10.11
CA PHE A 191 -0.52 -6.13 -10.97
C PHE A 191 -1.21 -5.84 -12.30
N TYR A 192 -2.41 -5.26 -12.27
CA TYR A 192 -3.20 -5.01 -13.47
C TYR A 192 -2.58 -3.93 -14.35
N LEU A 193 -2.12 -2.85 -13.72
CA LEU A 193 -1.43 -1.75 -14.42
C LEU A 193 -0.16 -2.28 -15.10
N LEU A 194 0.66 -3.05 -14.39
CA LEU A 194 1.87 -3.66 -14.95
C LEU A 194 1.54 -4.63 -16.09
N ALA A 195 0.60 -5.56 -15.86
CA ALA A 195 0.21 -6.56 -16.85
C ALA A 195 -0.28 -5.89 -18.15
N ASP A 196 -1.07 -4.83 -18.03
CA ASP A 196 -1.54 -4.06 -19.19
C ASP A 196 -0.38 -3.39 -19.92
N VAL A 197 0.47 -2.64 -19.21
CA VAL A 197 1.57 -1.91 -19.87
C VAL A 197 2.62 -2.81 -20.53
N ILE A 198 2.69 -4.09 -20.11
CA ILE A 198 3.58 -5.08 -20.73
C ILE A 198 2.90 -5.99 -21.75
N GLY A 199 1.63 -5.78 -22.09
CA GLY A 199 0.99 -6.42 -23.25
C GLY A 199 -0.28 -7.24 -22.99
N ALA A 200 -0.91 -7.09 -21.83
CA ALA A 200 -2.31 -7.46 -21.62
C ALA A 200 -3.25 -6.37 -22.18
N ASN A 201 -4.56 -6.56 -21.99
CA ASN A 201 -5.60 -5.58 -22.28
C ASN A 201 -6.61 -5.53 -21.12
N ILE A 202 -6.24 -4.83 -20.06
CA ILE A 202 -6.99 -4.76 -18.80
C ILE A 202 -7.42 -3.33 -18.52
N THR A 203 -8.71 -3.14 -18.26
CA THR A 203 -9.24 -1.89 -17.68
C THR A 203 -9.45 -2.06 -16.19
N VAL A 204 -8.94 -1.13 -15.38
CA VAL A 204 -9.08 -1.16 -13.92
C VAL A 204 -10.13 -0.14 -13.48
N LYS A 205 -11.29 -0.62 -13.01
CA LYS A 205 -12.38 0.22 -12.55
C LYS A 205 -12.17 0.72 -11.11
N GLY A 206 -12.68 1.91 -10.78
CA GLY A 206 -12.67 2.45 -9.41
C GLY A 206 -11.32 2.98 -8.90
N LEU A 207 -10.29 2.99 -9.75
CA LEU A 207 -8.97 3.52 -9.43
C LEU A 207 -8.84 4.96 -9.95
N HIS A 208 -8.58 5.92 -9.06
CA HIS A 208 -8.57 7.36 -9.35
C HIS A 208 -7.26 8.02 -8.91
N GLU A 209 -6.73 8.97 -9.70
CA GLU A 209 -5.41 9.58 -9.47
C GLU A 209 -5.36 10.54 -8.26
N LYS A 210 -6.52 10.96 -7.74
CA LYS A 210 -6.59 11.85 -6.58
C LYS A 210 -6.42 11.05 -5.28
N THR A 211 -5.18 10.69 -4.97
CA THR A 211 -4.77 10.01 -3.74
C THR A 211 -3.34 10.40 -3.37
N ILE A 212 -2.93 10.10 -2.14
CA ILE A 212 -1.54 10.17 -1.70
C ILE A 212 -0.94 8.79 -1.35
N GLN A 213 -1.68 7.69 -1.60
CA GLN A 213 -1.17 6.33 -1.41
C GLN A 213 0.14 6.12 -2.17
N SER A 214 1.14 5.49 -1.56
CA SER A 214 2.46 5.31 -2.19
C SER A 214 2.42 4.48 -3.48
N GLY A 215 1.40 3.63 -3.65
CA GLY A 215 1.21 2.82 -4.86
C GLY A 215 1.06 3.64 -6.15
N ILE A 216 0.48 4.86 -6.09
CA ILE A 216 0.31 5.70 -7.28
C ILE A 216 1.64 6.18 -7.88
N LEU A 217 2.70 6.21 -7.06
CA LEU A 217 4.01 6.74 -7.48
C LEU A 217 4.61 5.95 -8.65
N VAL A 218 4.21 4.69 -8.84
CA VAL A 218 4.63 3.84 -9.97
C VAL A 218 4.21 4.41 -11.34
N LEU A 219 3.17 5.24 -11.38
CA LEU A 219 2.72 5.85 -12.64
C LEU A 219 3.80 6.74 -13.26
N ASN A 220 4.60 7.44 -12.45
CA ASN A 220 5.62 8.36 -12.95
C ASN A 220 6.69 7.64 -13.80
N PRO A 221 7.40 6.62 -13.29
CA PRO A 221 8.35 5.88 -14.11
C PRO A 221 7.68 5.17 -15.29
N LEU A 222 6.49 4.58 -15.13
CA LEU A 222 5.79 3.94 -16.25
C LEU A 222 5.39 4.94 -17.36
N LYS A 223 4.97 6.16 -16.98
CA LYS A 223 4.68 7.26 -17.91
C LYS A 223 5.95 7.65 -18.70
N ARG A 224 7.11 7.76 -18.03
CA ARG A 224 8.40 8.01 -18.71
C ARG A 224 8.80 6.87 -19.63
N MET A 225 8.45 5.63 -19.30
CA MET A 225 8.68 4.46 -20.17
C MET A 225 7.73 4.43 -21.37
N GLY A 226 6.77 5.34 -21.47
CA GLY A 226 5.87 5.47 -22.63
C GLY A 226 4.45 4.94 -22.41
N ALA A 227 4.10 4.52 -21.20
CA ALA A 227 2.71 4.26 -20.85
C ALA A 227 1.93 5.58 -20.70
N ARG A 228 0.63 5.55 -20.97
CA ARG A 228 -0.30 6.65 -20.73
C ARG A 228 -1.45 6.12 -19.91
N PHE A 229 -1.80 6.88 -18.88
CA PHE A 229 -2.85 6.55 -17.94
C PHE A 229 -3.91 7.64 -18.06
N THR A 230 -5.17 7.22 -18.20
CA THR A 230 -6.32 8.12 -18.30
C THR A 230 -7.27 7.76 -17.17
N ASP A 231 -7.44 8.68 -16.21
CA ASP A 231 -8.47 8.60 -15.19
C ASP A 231 -9.82 8.94 -15.84
N THR A 232 -10.78 8.01 -15.78
CA THR A 232 -12.12 8.18 -16.32
C THR A 232 -13.17 7.89 -15.26
N ALA A 233 -14.43 8.24 -15.51
CA ALA A 233 -15.53 7.90 -14.62
C ALA A 233 -15.68 6.38 -14.39
N ASP A 234 -15.28 5.56 -15.37
CA ASP A 234 -15.30 4.11 -15.27
C ASP A 234 -14.04 3.52 -14.61
N GLY A 235 -13.03 4.35 -14.29
CA GLY A 235 -11.74 4.00 -13.71
C GLY A 235 -10.54 4.25 -14.63
N MET A 236 -9.40 3.67 -14.27
CA MET A 236 -8.13 3.87 -14.94
C MET A 236 -8.03 3.05 -16.23
N ILE A 237 -7.80 3.76 -17.34
CA ILE A 237 -7.50 3.19 -18.65
C ILE A 237 -6.02 3.40 -18.94
N THR A 238 -5.40 2.33 -19.44
CA THR A 238 -3.98 2.27 -19.74
C THR A 238 -3.79 2.17 -21.25
N HIS A 239 -2.81 2.91 -21.78
CA HIS A 239 -2.44 2.89 -23.19
C HIS A 239 -0.92 2.84 -23.31
N VAL A 240 -0.39 1.91 -24.11
CA VAL A 240 1.04 1.83 -24.39
C VAL A 240 1.30 2.32 -25.81
N ASN A 241 2.47 2.95 -26.02
CA ASN A 241 2.94 3.24 -27.37
C ASN A 241 2.98 1.96 -28.23
N TYR A 242 2.80 2.10 -29.54
CA TYR A 242 2.82 0.97 -30.48
C TYR A 242 4.12 0.16 -30.42
N ASP A 243 5.24 0.80 -30.05
CA ASP A 243 6.56 0.19 -29.94
C ASP A 243 6.81 -0.50 -28.58
N GLY A 244 5.84 -0.45 -27.66
CA GLY A 244 5.97 -0.95 -26.29
C GLY A 244 6.58 0.08 -25.33
N LEU A 245 7.15 -0.42 -24.23
CA LEU A 245 7.85 0.39 -23.23
C LEU A 245 9.30 0.65 -23.65
N PHE A 246 9.80 1.84 -23.34
CA PHE A 246 11.19 2.25 -23.55
C PHE A 246 11.94 2.31 -22.22
N ALA A 247 13.24 2.05 -22.29
CA ALA A 247 14.12 2.20 -21.15
C ALA A 247 14.23 3.66 -20.69
N VAL A 248 14.44 3.85 -19.38
CA VAL A 248 14.52 5.17 -18.75
C VAL A 248 15.66 5.24 -17.74
N ASN A 249 16.03 6.46 -17.36
CA ASN A 249 16.70 6.70 -16.10
C ASN A 249 15.63 6.92 -15.02
N ALA A 250 15.74 6.22 -13.91
CA ALA A 250 14.87 6.35 -12.75
C ALA A 250 15.68 6.54 -11.48
N ASP A 251 15.02 7.03 -10.44
CA ASP A 251 15.57 7.19 -9.11
C ASP A 251 14.83 6.24 -8.16
N ALA A 252 15.59 5.53 -7.32
CA ALA A 252 15.04 4.56 -6.39
C ALA A 252 14.03 5.16 -5.40
N PHE A 253 14.21 6.44 -5.02
CA PHE A 253 13.35 7.14 -4.07
C PHE A 253 12.03 7.64 -4.66
N GLU A 254 11.87 7.63 -5.99
CA GLU A 254 10.61 8.03 -6.63
C GLU A 254 9.45 7.16 -6.16
N CYS A 255 9.69 5.86 -5.98
CA CYS A 255 8.64 4.89 -5.62
C CYS A 255 9.23 3.64 -4.94
N PRO A 256 9.91 3.78 -3.78
CA PRO A 256 10.70 2.69 -3.17
C PRO A 256 9.89 1.40 -2.95
N GLU A 257 8.66 1.52 -2.44
CA GLU A 257 7.75 0.39 -2.23
C GLU A 257 7.24 -0.25 -3.53
N MET A 258 7.29 0.47 -4.65
CA MET A 258 6.82 0.03 -5.96
C MET A 258 7.96 -0.32 -6.92
N LEU A 259 9.22 -0.28 -6.46
CA LEU A 259 10.38 -0.65 -7.26
C LEU A 259 10.26 -2.02 -7.92
N PRO A 260 9.70 -3.07 -7.30
CA PRO A 260 9.53 -4.36 -7.97
C PRO A 260 8.74 -4.27 -9.28
N VAL A 261 7.73 -3.39 -9.35
CA VAL A 261 6.91 -3.18 -10.55
C VAL A 261 7.72 -2.47 -11.64
N VAL A 262 8.48 -1.44 -11.28
CA VAL A 262 9.37 -0.72 -12.20
C VAL A 262 10.45 -1.66 -12.76
N MET A 263 11.05 -2.47 -11.89
CA MET A 263 12.05 -3.46 -12.26
C MET A 263 11.48 -4.49 -13.25
N ALA A 264 10.30 -5.04 -12.96
CA ALA A 264 9.63 -5.99 -13.85
C ALA A 264 9.33 -5.37 -15.22
N ALA A 265 8.78 -4.15 -15.26
CA ALA A 265 8.55 -3.40 -16.50
C ALA A 265 9.85 -3.19 -17.30
N ALA A 266 10.93 -2.80 -16.62
CA ALA A 266 12.23 -2.56 -17.24
C ALA A 266 12.82 -3.82 -17.89
N THR A 267 12.53 -5.01 -17.36
CA THR A 267 13.01 -6.27 -17.98
C THR A 267 12.45 -6.52 -19.38
N VAL A 268 11.35 -5.86 -19.75
CA VAL A 268 10.67 -6.03 -21.05
C VAL A 268 10.62 -4.76 -21.90
N ALA A 269 11.28 -3.70 -21.44
CA ALA A 269 11.41 -2.43 -22.16
C ALA A 269 12.46 -2.52 -23.28
N ASP A 270 12.38 -1.63 -24.26
CA ASP A 270 13.41 -1.46 -25.28
C ASP A 270 14.56 -0.59 -24.76
N GLY A 271 15.77 -1.17 -24.69
CA GLY A 271 16.98 -0.50 -24.21
C GLY A 271 17.45 -0.94 -22.83
N THR A 272 18.20 -0.06 -22.15
CA THR A 272 18.77 -0.31 -20.82
C THR A 272 18.28 0.75 -19.83
N THR A 273 17.50 0.33 -18.85
CA THR A 273 17.03 1.17 -17.75
C THR A 273 18.09 1.25 -16.67
N VAL A 274 18.28 2.44 -16.10
CA VAL A 274 19.18 2.65 -14.95
C VAL A 274 18.37 3.23 -13.80
N ILE A 275 18.31 2.51 -12.69
CA ILE A 275 17.73 2.97 -11.42
C ILE A 275 18.89 3.43 -10.53
N LYS A 276 18.96 4.73 -10.27
CA LYS A 276 20.03 5.38 -9.47
C LYS A 276 19.65 5.47 -7.99
N GLU A 277 20.63 5.87 -7.17
CA GLU A 277 20.48 6.08 -5.73
C GLU A 277 20.00 4.85 -4.95
N PHE A 278 20.37 3.67 -5.47
CA PHE A 278 19.90 2.39 -4.98
C PHE A 278 20.34 2.10 -3.53
N ASN A 279 21.55 2.52 -3.15
CA ASN A 279 22.12 2.27 -1.82
C ASN A 279 21.60 3.23 -0.75
N GLY A 280 20.89 4.29 -1.14
CA GLY A 280 20.29 5.24 -0.19
C GLY A 280 18.94 4.78 0.37
N LEU A 281 18.35 3.74 -0.22
CA LEU A 281 17.11 3.15 0.27
C LEU A 281 17.25 2.69 1.72
N ASP A 282 16.14 2.76 2.47
CA ASP A 282 16.06 2.08 3.76
C ASP A 282 16.32 0.57 3.59
N THR A 283 16.70 -0.08 4.69
CA THR A 283 17.08 -1.50 4.70
C THR A 283 16.01 -2.39 4.07
N LYS A 284 14.73 -2.14 4.36
CA LYS A 284 13.62 -2.97 3.86
C LYS A 284 13.43 -2.79 2.35
N ALA A 285 13.41 -1.56 1.86
CA ALA A 285 13.26 -1.26 0.43
C ALA A 285 14.46 -1.78 -0.37
N TYR A 286 15.68 -1.65 0.16
CA TYR A 286 16.89 -2.20 -0.44
C TYR A 286 16.82 -3.73 -0.55
N GLU A 287 16.50 -4.42 0.55
CA GLU A 287 16.37 -5.89 0.57
C GLU A 287 15.29 -6.39 -0.40
N THR A 288 14.11 -5.76 -0.42
CA THR A 288 13.04 -6.08 -1.35
C THR A 288 13.50 -5.97 -2.80
N ALA A 289 14.21 -4.90 -3.16
CA ALA A 289 14.70 -4.72 -4.52
C ALA A 289 15.84 -5.68 -4.88
N VAL A 290 16.73 -6.03 -3.94
CA VAL A 290 17.75 -7.06 -4.16
C VAL A 290 17.11 -8.44 -4.38
N ASN A 291 16.14 -8.81 -3.54
CA ASN A 291 15.38 -10.05 -3.68
C ASN A 291 14.68 -10.10 -5.04
N MET A 292 13.98 -9.03 -5.42
CA MET A 292 13.31 -8.95 -6.72
C MET A 292 14.29 -9.10 -7.89
N ARG A 293 15.49 -8.49 -7.80
CA ARG A 293 16.55 -8.66 -8.80
C ARG A 293 16.91 -10.14 -8.96
N ASP A 294 17.10 -10.86 -7.87
CA ASP A 294 17.47 -12.27 -7.92
C ASP A 294 16.36 -13.14 -8.53
N GLU A 295 15.09 -12.84 -8.23
CA GLU A 295 13.96 -13.54 -8.85
C GLU A 295 13.84 -13.27 -10.35
N LEU A 296 14.00 -12.02 -10.78
CA LEU A 296 14.00 -11.65 -12.19
C LEU A 296 15.16 -12.32 -12.97
N VAL A 297 16.34 -12.42 -12.36
CA VAL A 297 17.51 -13.11 -12.95
C VAL A 297 17.22 -14.60 -13.16
N LYS A 298 16.55 -15.28 -12.22
CA LYS A 298 16.13 -16.69 -12.40
C LYS A 298 15.25 -16.87 -13.64
N LEU A 299 14.33 -15.92 -13.86
CA LEU A 299 13.46 -15.89 -15.04
C LEU A 299 14.20 -15.53 -16.34
N GLY A 300 15.46 -15.13 -16.27
CA GLY A 300 16.32 -14.84 -17.42
C GLY A 300 16.45 -13.35 -17.76
N ALA A 301 16.09 -12.45 -16.86
CA ALA A 301 16.37 -11.02 -16.99
C ALA A 301 17.89 -10.75 -16.96
N ASN A 302 18.32 -9.63 -17.54
CA ASN A 302 19.70 -9.15 -17.45
C ASN A 302 19.74 -7.94 -16.51
N ILE A 303 20.19 -8.16 -15.28
CA ILE A 303 20.23 -7.13 -14.24
C ILE A 303 21.60 -7.15 -13.57
N VAL A 304 22.21 -5.98 -13.44
CA VAL A 304 23.51 -5.78 -12.77
C VAL A 304 23.37 -4.64 -11.77
N ILE A 305 23.94 -4.80 -10.59
CA ILE A 305 24.05 -3.73 -9.59
C ILE A 305 25.52 -3.29 -9.55
N ASN A 306 25.78 -2.01 -9.84
CA ASN A 306 27.11 -1.39 -9.81
C ASN A 306 27.04 -0.04 -9.08
N ASP A 307 27.99 0.25 -8.20
CA ASP A 307 28.31 1.59 -7.69
C ASP A 307 27.08 2.52 -7.47
N ASN A 308 26.10 2.08 -6.68
CA ASN A 308 24.85 2.81 -6.35
C ASN A 308 23.76 2.84 -7.44
N SER A 309 23.82 1.95 -8.43
CA SER A 309 22.82 1.86 -9.49
C SER A 309 22.46 0.41 -9.84
N MET A 310 21.19 0.19 -10.17
CA MET A 310 20.70 -1.04 -10.78
C MET A 310 20.47 -0.82 -12.27
N ILE A 311 21.14 -1.63 -13.08
CA ILE A 311 21.13 -1.55 -14.55
C ILE A 311 20.35 -2.76 -15.07
N ILE A 312 19.26 -2.50 -15.78
CA ILE A 312 18.34 -3.52 -16.31
C ILE A 312 18.33 -3.42 -17.84
N THR A 313 18.88 -4.42 -18.54
CA THR A 313 18.78 -4.50 -20.00
C THR A 313 17.54 -5.27 -20.39
N GLY A 314 16.58 -4.56 -21.00
CA GLY A 314 15.29 -5.13 -21.37
C GLY A 314 15.36 -6.09 -22.55
N LYS A 315 14.39 -6.99 -22.63
CA LYS A 315 14.25 -8.03 -23.66
C LYS A 315 12.81 -8.12 -24.14
N LYS A 316 12.60 -8.47 -25.41
CA LYS A 316 11.24 -8.65 -25.94
C LYS A 316 10.43 -9.72 -25.19
N LYS A 317 11.09 -10.77 -24.69
CA LYS A 317 10.48 -11.83 -23.88
C LYS A 317 11.40 -12.24 -22.75
N ILE A 318 10.80 -12.78 -21.70
CA ILE A 318 11.50 -13.37 -20.56
C ILE A 318 11.43 -14.90 -20.71
N ARG A 319 12.52 -15.61 -20.39
CA ARG A 319 12.59 -17.07 -20.58
C ARG A 319 11.53 -17.79 -19.73
N GLY A 320 11.32 -17.34 -18.50
CA GLY A 320 10.45 -18.01 -17.54
C GLY A 320 10.96 -19.41 -17.19
N GLY A 321 10.06 -20.32 -16.78
CA GLY A 321 10.41 -21.71 -16.50
C GLY A 321 11.25 -21.91 -15.23
N ALA A 322 11.24 -20.94 -14.33
CA ALA A 322 11.96 -20.98 -13.07
C ALA A 322 10.99 -20.89 -11.88
N ARG A 323 11.47 -21.32 -10.71
CA ARG A 323 10.80 -21.07 -9.44
C ARG A 323 11.21 -19.70 -8.92
N VAL A 324 10.23 -18.90 -8.53
CA VAL A 324 10.40 -17.58 -7.95
C VAL A 324 9.63 -17.46 -6.64
N SER A 325 9.90 -16.40 -5.89
CA SER A 325 9.30 -16.13 -4.58
C SER A 325 8.99 -14.65 -4.46
N GLY A 326 7.83 -14.30 -3.92
CA GLY A 326 7.52 -12.92 -3.53
C GLY A 326 8.27 -12.49 -2.26
N HIS A 327 8.84 -13.45 -1.51
CA HIS A 327 9.53 -13.23 -0.24
C HIS A 327 8.64 -12.58 0.82
N GLY A 328 7.35 -12.89 0.77
CA GLY A 328 6.35 -12.27 1.65
C GLY A 328 6.00 -10.82 1.32
N ASP A 329 6.57 -10.25 0.25
CA ASP A 329 6.18 -8.94 -0.26
C ASP A 329 5.10 -9.07 -1.34
N ILE A 330 3.95 -8.43 -1.11
CA ILE A 330 2.80 -8.50 -2.01
C ILE A 330 3.12 -7.83 -3.35
N VAL A 331 3.86 -6.71 -3.35
CA VAL A 331 4.18 -5.96 -4.58
C VAL A 331 5.12 -6.77 -5.48
N SER A 332 6.12 -7.43 -4.90
CA SER A 332 7.02 -8.35 -5.60
C SER A 332 6.27 -9.55 -6.17
N SER A 333 5.36 -10.14 -5.39
CA SER A 333 4.49 -11.23 -5.86
C SER A 333 3.67 -10.81 -7.06
N LEU A 334 2.97 -9.67 -6.95
CA LEU A 334 2.16 -9.08 -8.02
C LEU A 334 2.99 -8.76 -9.26
N ALA A 335 4.20 -8.22 -9.10
CA ALA A 335 5.09 -7.92 -10.21
C ALA A 335 5.55 -9.18 -10.95
N LEU A 336 5.93 -10.23 -10.22
CA LEU A 336 6.30 -11.53 -10.79
C LEU A 336 5.11 -12.20 -11.50
N LEU A 337 3.92 -12.16 -10.90
CA LEU A 337 2.69 -12.70 -11.47
C LEU A 337 2.31 -11.98 -12.77
N ALA A 338 2.37 -10.65 -12.80
CA ALA A 338 2.10 -9.86 -14.00
C ALA A 338 3.10 -10.18 -15.12
N LEU A 339 4.38 -10.31 -14.78
CA LEU A 339 5.45 -10.61 -15.74
C LEU A 339 5.24 -11.95 -16.47
N ALA A 340 4.44 -12.87 -15.93
CA ALA A 340 4.07 -14.12 -16.60
C ALA A 340 3.49 -13.90 -18.01
N VAL A 341 2.82 -12.77 -18.26
CA VAL A 341 2.30 -12.36 -19.58
C VAL A 341 3.40 -12.29 -20.65
N ARG A 342 4.66 -12.05 -20.25
CA ARG A 342 5.82 -11.93 -21.15
C ARG A 342 6.81 -13.09 -21.05
N CYS A 343 6.49 -14.10 -20.25
CA CYS A 343 7.30 -15.31 -20.13
C CYS A 343 7.06 -16.28 -21.30
N GLU A 344 8.11 -16.94 -21.77
CA GLU A 344 8.01 -18.00 -22.78
C GLU A 344 7.57 -19.34 -22.18
N LYS A 345 8.01 -19.62 -20.94
CA LYS A 345 7.63 -20.79 -20.15
C LYS A 345 6.92 -20.33 -18.89
N ALA A 346 5.97 -21.14 -18.41
CA ALA A 346 5.29 -20.90 -17.15
C ALA A 346 6.30 -20.66 -16.01
N LEU A 347 6.02 -19.72 -15.13
CA LEU A 347 6.79 -19.54 -13.89
C LEU A 347 6.09 -20.28 -12.74
N ILE A 348 6.84 -20.61 -11.70
CA ILE A 348 6.32 -21.24 -10.49
C ILE A 348 6.57 -20.29 -9.33
N ILE A 349 5.53 -19.83 -8.64
CA ILE A 349 5.69 -18.98 -7.47
C ILE A 349 5.57 -19.85 -6.21
N ASN A 350 6.62 -19.85 -5.39
CA ASN A 350 6.82 -20.83 -4.31
C ASN A 350 5.99 -20.54 -3.06
N ASP A 351 5.71 -19.27 -2.78
CA ASP A 351 5.02 -18.73 -1.62
C ASP A 351 3.61 -18.25 -1.96
N PHE A 352 2.97 -18.92 -2.93
CA PHE A 352 1.64 -18.54 -3.43
C PHE A 352 0.56 -18.58 -2.36
N GLU A 353 0.65 -19.53 -1.42
CA GLU A 353 -0.31 -19.64 -0.31
C GLU A 353 -0.33 -18.38 0.55
N LYS A 354 0.85 -17.87 0.92
CA LYS A 354 0.99 -16.62 1.67
C LYS A 354 0.50 -15.43 0.86
N PHE A 355 0.77 -15.42 -0.45
CA PHE A 355 0.24 -14.40 -1.34
C PHE A 355 -1.30 -14.41 -1.37
N GLU A 356 -1.94 -15.58 -1.45
CA GLU A 356 -3.40 -15.70 -1.47
C GLU A 356 -4.02 -15.33 -0.11
N GLU A 357 -3.31 -15.49 1.01
CA GLU A 357 -3.72 -14.96 2.31
C GLU A 357 -3.73 -13.42 2.32
N MET A 358 -2.72 -12.79 1.72
CA MET A 358 -2.64 -11.32 1.58
C MET A 358 -3.59 -10.76 0.50
N TYR A 359 -3.90 -11.55 -0.53
CA TYR A 359 -4.81 -11.21 -1.62
C TYR A 359 -5.83 -12.34 -1.84
N PRO A 360 -6.85 -12.48 -0.98
CA PRO A 360 -7.82 -13.56 -1.09
C PRO A 360 -8.69 -13.43 -2.34
N GLY A 361 -8.76 -14.47 -3.19
CA GLY A 361 -9.59 -14.45 -4.40
C GLY A 361 -8.87 -14.00 -5.65
N PHE A 362 -7.56 -13.76 -5.59
CA PHE A 362 -6.75 -13.43 -6.76
C PHE A 362 -6.87 -14.51 -7.85
N ILE A 363 -6.91 -15.80 -7.49
CA ILE A 363 -7.05 -16.89 -8.47
C ILE A 363 -8.31 -16.72 -9.33
N ALA A 364 -9.43 -16.33 -8.72
CA ALA A 364 -10.69 -16.16 -9.43
C ALA A 364 -10.59 -14.97 -10.41
N GLU A 365 -10.14 -13.82 -9.93
CA GLU A 365 -9.94 -12.61 -10.73
C GLU A 365 -8.97 -12.84 -11.89
N TYR A 366 -7.85 -13.53 -11.63
CA TYR A 366 -6.86 -13.85 -12.66
C TYR A 366 -7.43 -14.76 -13.75
N LYS A 367 -8.26 -15.75 -13.37
CA LYS A 367 -8.94 -16.65 -14.33
C LYS A 367 -10.01 -15.93 -15.14
N GLU A 368 -10.75 -15.00 -14.54
CA GLU A 368 -11.75 -14.18 -15.24
C GLU A 368 -11.11 -13.32 -16.35
N LEU A 369 -9.88 -12.86 -16.12
CA LEU A 369 -9.08 -12.16 -17.14
C LEU A 369 -8.48 -13.10 -18.20
N GLY A 370 -8.79 -14.40 -18.19
CA GLY A 370 -8.26 -15.40 -19.13
C GLY A 370 -6.91 -16.00 -18.72
N GLY A 371 -6.45 -15.70 -17.52
CA GLY A 371 -5.25 -16.29 -16.94
C GLY A 371 -5.41 -17.78 -16.65
N CYS A 372 -4.29 -18.51 -16.64
CA CYS A 372 -4.27 -19.93 -16.31
C CYS A 372 -3.28 -20.19 -15.16
N ILE A 373 -3.81 -20.73 -14.06
CA ILE A 373 -3.07 -21.12 -12.87
C ILE A 373 -3.28 -22.62 -12.65
N GLY A 374 -2.19 -23.34 -12.47
CA GLY A 374 -2.18 -24.75 -12.09
C GLY A 374 -1.63 -24.94 -10.69
N ASN A 375 -1.98 -26.07 -10.08
CA ASN A 375 -1.32 -26.52 -8.86
C ASN A 375 0.04 -27.12 -9.22
N PHE A 376 1.06 -26.86 -8.42
CA PHE A 376 2.35 -27.53 -8.54
C PHE A 376 2.35 -28.84 -7.76
#